data_AF-A0A6I9PCH7-F1
#
_entry.id   AF-A0A6I9PCH7-F1
#
_cell.length_a   1.000
_cell.length_b   1.000
_cell.length_c   1.000
_cell.angle_alpha   90.00
_cell.angle_beta   90.00
_cell.angle_gamma   90.00
#
_symmetry.space_group_name_H-M   'P 1'
#
loop_
_entity.id
_entity.type
_entity.pdbx_description
1 polymer ?
#
loop_
_entity_poly.entity_id
_entity_poly.type
_entity_poly.pdbx_seq_one_letter_code
_entity_poly.pdbx_strand_id
1 'polypeptide(L)'
;THAVLQPLVDLEAGEYVVTVFVSDSGSPVLSAYSQVNVTVCRCDSFGDCKSEAGAFVGSSVGINFIALIIIMASIALLLLLLLLTVAVTSCGRRHHIKKGTGLLVGESEDDIRDNVFIYDEQGGGEEDE
;
A
#
# COMPACT_ATOMS: atom_id res chain seq x y z
N THR A 1 -8.81 -31.30 -42.54
CA THR A 1 -8.08 -32.50 -42.10
C THR A 1 -7.85 -32.37 -40.61
N HIS A 2 -8.40 -33.27 -39.79
CA HIS A 2 -8.19 -33.25 -38.33
C HIS A 2 -7.45 -34.51 -37.92
N ALA A 3 -6.45 -34.35 -37.06
CA ALA A 3 -5.76 -35.44 -36.38
C ALA A 3 -6.09 -35.34 -34.89
N VAL A 4 -6.44 -36.47 -34.29
CA VAL A 4 -6.72 -36.57 -32.85
C VAL A 4 -5.60 -37.39 -32.23
N LEU A 5 -4.92 -36.80 -31.25
CA LEU A 5 -3.92 -37.49 -30.44
C LEU A 5 -4.58 -37.94 -29.14
N GLN A 6 -4.45 -39.21 -28.80
CA GLN A 6 -4.93 -39.76 -27.55
C GLN A 6 -3.75 -40.43 -26.81
N PRO A 7 -3.55 -40.14 -25.52
CA PRO A 7 -2.53 -40.81 -24.74
C PRO A 7 -2.87 -42.31 -24.59
N LEU A 8 -1.86 -43.16 -24.76
CA LEU A 8 -1.97 -44.62 -24.62
C LEU A 8 -1.78 -45.10 -23.18
N VAL A 9 -1.21 -44.24 -22.34
CA VAL A 9 -0.95 -44.47 -20.92
C VAL A 9 -1.31 -43.21 -20.15
N ASP A 10 -1.52 -43.36 -18.85
CA ASP A 10 -1.66 -42.21 -17.97
C ASP A 10 -0.34 -41.42 -17.96
N LEU A 11 -0.44 -40.15 -18.33
CA LEU A 11 0.68 -39.21 -18.32
C LEU A 11 0.62 -38.38 -17.04
N GLU A 12 1.78 -38.10 -16.49
CA GLU A 12 1.92 -37.14 -15.40
C GLU A 12 1.67 -35.71 -15.91
N ALA A 13 1.35 -34.80 -15.00
CA ALA A 13 1.22 -33.40 -15.36
C ALA A 13 2.60 -32.83 -15.73
N GLY A 14 2.70 -32.17 -16.88
CA GLY A 14 3.97 -31.68 -17.39
C GLY A 14 3.92 -31.21 -18.84
N GLU A 15 5.06 -30.73 -19.32
CA GLU A 15 5.26 -30.38 -20.73
C GLU A 15 5.91 -31.54 -21.48
N TYR A 16 5.34 -31.86 -22.63
CA TYR A 16 5.78 -32.91 -23.51
C TYR A 16 5.98 -32.36 -24.92
N VAL A 17 6.95 -32.90 -25.64
CA VAL A 17 7.19 -32.55 -27.03
C VAL A 17 6.88 -33.76 -27.89
N VAL A 18 5.92 -33.60 -28.81
CA VAL A 18 5.50 -34.66 -29.73
C VAL A 18 5.98 -34.32 -31.13
N THR A 19 6.84 -35.17 -31.68
CA THR A 19 7.25 -35.05 -33.08
C THR A 19 6.22 -35.71 -33.99
N VAL A 20 5.66 -34.95 -34.93
CA VAL A 20 4.70 -35.40 -35.93
C VAL A 20 5.32 -35.36 -37.32
N PHE A 21 5.03 -36.36 -38.15
CA PHE A 21 5.38 -36.37 -39.57
C PHE A 21 4.18 -35.86 -40.37
N VAL A 22 4.41 -34.84 -41.20
CA VAL A 22 3.37 -34.21 -42.03
C VAL A 22 3.78 -34.35 -43.49
N SER A 23 2.82 -34.72 -44.34
CA SER A 23 3.00 -34.82 -45.79
C SER A 23 1.82 -34.15 -46.48
N ASP A 24 2.10 -33.43 -47.57
CA ASP A 24 1.06 -32.94 -48.45
C ASP A 24 0.64 -34.02 -49.49
N SER A 25 -0.36 -33.69 -50.29
CA SER A 25 -0.82 -34.50 -51.42
C SER A 25 -0.40 -33.90 -52.77
N GLY A 26 0.70 -33.13 -52.79
CA GLY A 26 1.23 -32.47 -53.99
C GLY A 26 1.93 -33.42 -54.96
N SER A 27 2.36 -32.88 -56.10
CA SER A 27 3.23 -33.59 -57.05
C SER A 27 4.31 -32.62 -57.56
N PRO A 28 5.55 -32.68 -57.04
CA PRO A 28 6.05 -33.66 -56.07
C PRO A 28 5.45 -33.48 -54.66
N VAL A 29 5.37 -34.58 -53.91
CA VAL A 29 4.97 -34.57 -52.50
C VAL A 29 6.05 -33.91 -51.66
N LEU A 30 5.66 -33.03 -50.74
CA LEU A 30 6.55 -32.47 -49.73
C LEU A 30 6.17 -32.99 -48.34
N SER A 31 7.19 -33.27 -47.52
CA SER A 31 7.02 -33.79 -46.17
C SER A 31 8.01 -33.19 -45.18
N ALA A 32 7.61 -33.06 -43.92
CA ALA A 32 8.43 -32.53 -42.84
C ALA A 32 8.12 -33.20 -41.49
N TYR A 33 9.13 -33.24 -40.62
CA TYR A 33 8.93 -33.51 -39.19
C TYR A 33 8.71 -32.18 -38.46
N SER A 34 7.66 -32.10 -37.66
CA SER A 34 7.31 -30.93 -36.85
C SER A 34 7.20 -31.32 -35.39
N GLN A 35 7.53 -30.40 -34.48
CA GLN A 35 7.39 -30.60 -33.04
C GLN A 35 6.17 -29.84 -32.53
N VAL A 36 5.35 -30.53 -31.73
CA VAL A 36 4.17 -29.97 -31.08
C VAL A 36 4.37 -30.03 -29.58
N ASN A 37 4.34 -28.87 -28.93
CA ASN A 37 4.40 -28.78 -27.48
C ASN A 37 3.01 -29.07 -26.91
N VAL A 38 2.93 -30.02 -25.99
CA VAL A 38 1.69 -30.48 -25.36
C VAL A 38 1.85 -30.35 -23.86
N THR A 39 0.90 -29.68 -23.20
CA THR A 39 0.85 -29.61 -21.74
C THR A 39 -0.21 -30.57 -21.23
N VAL A 40 0.20 -31.48 -20.35
CA VAL A 40 -0.70 -32.36 -19.59
C VAL A 40 -0.90 -31.73 -18.22
N CYS A 41 -2.15 -31.65 -17.77
CA CYS A 41 -2.51 -30.97 -16.53
C CYS A 41 -3.72 -31.65 -15.90
N ARG A 42 -4.02 -31.30 -14.65
CA ARG A 42 -5.28 -31.66 -14.02
C ARG A 42 -6.38 -30.71 -14.49
N CYS A 43 -7.40 -31.24 -15.14
CA CYS A 43 -8.54 -30.47 -15.61
C CYS A 43 -9.60 -30.27 -14.52
N ASP A 44 -10.34 -29.17 -14.58
CA ASP A 44 -11.58 -29.00 -13.84
C ASP A 44 -12.80 -29.60 -14.58
N SER A 45 -14.01 -29.38 -14.05
CA SER A 45 -15.26 -29.90 -14.64
C SER A 45 -15.59 -29.31 -16.02
N PHE A 46 -14.96 -28.18 -16.39
CA PHE A 46 -15.12 -27.53 -17.67
C PHE A 46 -14.02 -27.93 -18.67
N GLY A 47 -13.03 -28.70 -18.22
CA GLY A 47 -11.90 -29.14 -19.05
C GLY A 47 -10.70 -28.20 -19.01
N ASP A 48 -10.74 -27.15 -18.19
CA ASP A 48 -9.65 -26.17 -18.12
C ASP A 48 -8.51 -26.67 -17.23
N CYS A 49 -7.26 -26.47 -17.67
CA CYS A 49 -6.09 -26.80 -16.87
C CYS A 49 -6.06 -25.99 -15.57
N LYS A 50 -6.08 -26.67 -14.43
CA LYS A 50 -5.74 -26.06 -13.15
C LYS A 50 -4.24 -25.77 -13.15
N SER A 51 -3.89 -24.49 -13.21
CA SER A 51 -2.53 -24.05 -12.92
C SER A 51 -2.23 -24.41 -11.46
N GLU A 52 -1.24 -25.28 -11.23
CA GLU A 52 -0.72 -25.59 -9.88
C GLU A 52 -0.11 -24.33 -9.21
N ALA A 53 0.09 -23.22 -9.95
CA ALA A 53 0.40 -21.91 -9.37
C ALA A 53 -0.81 -21.27 -8.64
N GLY A 54 -2.01 -21.82 -8.80
CA GLY A 54 -3.24 -21.38 -8.16
C GLY A 54 -3.46 -21.90 -6.73
N ALA A 55 -2.62 -22.81 -6.22
CA ALA A 55 -2.76 -23.29 -4.85
C ALA A 55 -2.31 -22.24 -3.80
N PHE A 56 -1.47 -21.28 -4.19
CA PHE A 56 -1.13 -20.10 -3.38
C PHE A 56 -1.77 -18.81 -3.89
N VAL A 57 -2.29 -18.82 -5.13
CA VAL A 57 -2.98 -17.70 -5.77
C VAL A 57 -4.43 -18.11 -6.02
N GLY A 58 -5.11 -18.51 -4.94
CA GLY A 58 -6.55 -18.72 -4.96
C GLY A 58 -7.24 -17.39 -5.22
N SER A 59 -8.04 -17.36 -6.29
CA SER A 59 -8.88 -16.26 -6.76
C SER A 59 -8.28 -15.49 -7.95
N SER A 60 -9.07 -15.51 -9.02
CA SER A 60 -8.97 -14.78 -10.28
C SER A 60 -9.06 -13.26 -10.11
N VAL A 61 -8.24 -12.69 -9.22
CA VAL A 61 -7.97 -11.26 -9.10
C VAL A 61 -6.47 -11.13 -9.02
N GLY A 62 -5.84 -10.88 -10.17
CA GLY A 62 -4.39 -10.71 -10.32
C GLY A 62 -3.89 -9.44 -9.64
N ILE A 63 -3.98 -9.37 -8.31
CA ILE A 63 -3.30 -8.33 -7.55
C ILE A 63 -1.83 -8.75 -7.48
N ASN A 64 -0.99 -8.02 -8.21
CA ASN A 64 0.46 -8.19 -8.19
C ASN A 64 0.96 -8.19 -6.73
N PHE A 65 1.83 -9.12 -6.36
CA PHE A 65 2.41 -9.21 -5.01
C PHE A 65 3.01 -7.86 -4.55
N ILE A 66 3.58 -7.10 -5.49
CA ILE A 66 4.10 -5.75 -5.26
C ILE A 66 2.98 -4.79 -4.83
N ALA A 67 1.80 -4.88 -5.44
CA ALA A 67 0.66 -4.05 -5.06
C ALA A 67 0.19 -4.34 -3.63
N LEU A 68 0.22 -5.60 -3.19
CA LEU A 68 -0.09 -5.95 -1.80
C LEU A 68 0.89 -5.31 -0.81
N ILE A 69 2.19 -5.35 -1.10
CA ILE A 69 3.21 -4.71 -0.26
C ILE A 69 2.96 -3.20 -0.16
N ILE A 70 2.66 -2.54 -1.27
CA ILE A 70 2.39 -1.09 -1.30
C ILE A 70 1.16 -0.74 -0.46
N ILE A 71 0.09 -1.54 -0.55
CA ILE A 71 -1.14 -1.33 0.24
C ILE A 71 -0.84 -1.51 1.73
N MET A 72 -0.11 -2.55 2.12
CA MET A 72 0.23 -2.77 3.52
C MET A 72 1.12 -1.65 4.08
N ALA A 73 2.11 -1.20 3.30
CA ALA A 73 2.98 -0.10 3.68
C ALA A 73 2.21 1.23 3.80
N SER A 74 1.26 1.50 2.90
CA SER A 74 0.46 2.73 2.96
C SER A 74 -0.47 2.75 4.19
N ILE A 75 -1.11 1.62 4.52
CA ILE A 75 -1.92 1.49 5.74
C ILE A 75 -1.05 1.73 6.98
N ALA A 76 0.13 1.10 7.07
CA ALA A 76 1.03 1.28 8.20
C ALA A 76 1.49 2.74 8.37
N LEU A 77 1.83 3.41 7.26
CA LEU A 77 2.22 4.82 7.26
C LEU A 77 1.08 5.73 7.71
N LEU A 78 -0.15 5.51 7.21
CA LEU A 78 -1.32 6.29 7.61
C LEU A 78 -1.63 6.13 9.09
N LEU A 79 -1.53 4.91 9.63
CA LEU A 79 -1.70 4.66 11.06
C LEU A 79 -0.63 5.38 11.89
N LEU A 80 0.63 5.37 11.45
CA LEU A 80 1.70 6.09 12.12
C LEU A 80 1.41 7.60 12.17
N LEU A 81 1.00 8.19 11.04
CA LEU A 81 0.64 9.61 10.98
C LEU A 81 -0.57 9.93 11.88
N LEU A 82 -1.58 9.07 11.91
CA LEU A 82 -2.73 9.23 12.81
C LEU A 82 -2.28 9.20 14.28
N LEU A 83 -1.43 8.25 14.67
CA LEU A 83 -0.90 8.18 16.03
C LEU A 83 -0.07 9.41 16.39
N LEU A 84 0.75 9.92 15.48
CA LEU A 84 1.52 11.14 15.68
C LEU A 84 0.62 12.36 15.86
N THR A 85 -0.40 12.52 15.02
CA THR A 85 -1.36 13.63 15.16
C THR A 85 -2.15 13.54 16.46
N VAL A 86 -2.60 12.34 16.88
CA VAL A 86 -3.24 12.13 18.18
C VAL A 86 -2.28 12.40 19.32
N ALA A 87 -1.02 11.95 19.25
CA ALA A 87 -0.02 12.18 20.28
C ALA A 87 0.31 13.68 20.43
N VAL A 88 0.49 14.40 19.33
CA VAL A 88 0.76 15.85 19.32
C VAL A 88 -0.45 16.63 19.81
N THR A 89 -1.66 16.30 19.38
CA THR A 89 -2.88 17.01 19.82
C THR A 89 -3.24 16.70 21.27
N SER A 90 -3.00 15.48 21.75
CA SER A 90 -3.24 15.10 23.15
C SER A 90 -2.16 15.64 24.10
N CYS A 91 -0.88 15.62 23.73
CA CYS A 91 0.20 16.26 24.49
C CYS A 91 0.09 17.79 24.42
N GLY A 92 -0.24 18.36 23.26
CA GLY A 92 -0.45 19.78 23.04
C GLY A 92 -1.65 20.34 23.80
N ARG A 93 -2.80 19.64 23.83
CA ARG A 93 -3.94 19.99 24.71
C ARG A 93 -3.56 19.91 26.17
N ARG A 94 -2.77 18.90 26.60
CA ARG A 94 -2.28 18.84 27.99
C ARG A 94 -1.32 19.98 28.32
N HIS A 95 -0.49 20.42 27.38
CA HIS A 95 0.45 21.53 27.61
C HIS A 95 -0.23 22.92 27.55
N HIS A 96 -1.31 23.06 26.79
CA HIS A 96 -2.14 24.26 26.74
C HIS A 96 -3.11 24.35 27.94
N ILE A 97 -3.64 23.21 28.41
CA ILE A 97 -4.51 23.15 29.61
C ILE A 97 -3.70 23.29 30.90
N LYS A 98 -2.45 22.80 30.96
CA LYS A 98 -1.56 23.03 32.11
C LYS A 98 -1.00 24.45 32.20
N LYS A 99 -1.12 25.25 31.13
CA LYS A 99 -0.87 26.71 31.16
C LYS A 99 -2.14 27.53 31.45
N GLY A 100 -3.26 26.86 31.78
CA GLY A 100 -4.57 27.48 31.97
C GLY A 100 -5.03 27.69 33.42
N THR A 101 -4.14 27.61 34.41
CA THR A 101 -4.43 28.02 35.80
C THR A 101 -3.22 28.73 36.38
N GLY A 102 -3.09 30.02 36.04
CA GLY A 102 -2.02 30.86 36.56
C GLY A 102 -1.83 32.12 35.74
N LEU A 103 -2.68 33.11 36.00
CA LEU A 103 -2.55 34.53 35.65
C LEU A 103 -2.92 34.95 34.22
N LEU A 104 -4.22 35.24 34.03
CA LEU A 104 -4.65 36.32 33.15
C LEU A 104 -4.21 37.64 33.80
N VAL A 105 -3.46 38.49 33.10
CA VAL A 105 -3.69 39.93 32.88
C VAL A 105 -2.51 40.46 32.06
N GLY A 106 -2.82 40.97 30.88
CA GLY A 106 -1.93 41.64 29.96
C GLY A 106 -2.70 41.90 28.67
N GLU A 107 -3.89 42.47 28.80
CA GLU A 107 -4.66 43.01 27.69
C GLU A 107 -3.95 44.28 27.24
N SER A 108 -3.40 44.25 26.04
CA SER A 108 -3.16 45.45 25.27
C SER A 108 -3.67 45.17 23.86
N GLU A 109 -4.99 45.25 23.73
CA GLU A 109 -5.58 45.76 22.50
C GLU A 109 -4.91 47.11 22.21
N ASP A 110 -4.58 47.28 20.94
CA ASP A 110 -3.93 48.46 20.39
C ASP A 110 -4.71 49.74 20.75
N ASP A 111 -4.15 50.65 21.54
CA ASP A 111 -3.98 52.05 21.14
C ASP A 111 -3.10 52.85 22.12
N ILE A 112 -2.35 53.78 21.55
CA ILE A 112 -1.68 54.94 22.16
C ILE A 112 -2.31 55.33 23.51
N ARG A 113 -1.59 55.41 24.64
CA ARG A 113 -1.75 56.45 25.71
C ARG A 113 -0.70 56.36 26.84
N ASP A 114 0.03 57.46 26.96
CA ASP A 114 0.36 58.17 28.19
C ASP A 114 1.37 57.56 29.18
N ASN A 115 2.64 57.74 28.83
CA ASN A 115 3.76 57.78 29.77
C ASN A 115 3.61 59.01 30.70
N VAL A 116 2.72 58.91 31.68
CA VAL A 116 2.47 59.94 32.69
C VAL A 116 3.22 59.55 33.96
N PHE A 117 4.47 60.01 34.06
CA PHE A 117 5.17 60.08 35.35
C PHE A 117 4.54 61.21 36.15
N ILE A 118 3.67 60.87 37.09
CA ILE A 118 3.27 61.77 38.16
C ILE A 118 3.89 61.23 39.44
N TYR A 119 5.01 61.83 39.83
CA TYR A 119 5.36 61.85 41.23
C TYR A 119 4.43 62.88 41.85
N ASP A 120 3.49 62.44 42.69
CA ASP A 120 2.80 63.36 43.58
C ASP A 120 3.56 63.41 44.91
N GLU A 121 3.63 64.63 45.39
CA GLU A 121 4.48 65.16 46.42
C GLU A 121 4.12 64.59 47.81
N GLN A 122 5.11 64.24 48.62
CA GLN A 122 5.17 64.62 50.05
C GLN A 122 6.50 64.14 50.63
N GLY A 123 7.55 64.93 50.44
CA GLY A 123 8.75 64.83 51.29
C GLY A 123 8.39 65.33 52.68
N GLY A 124 7.91 64.44 53.55
CA GLY A 124 7.75 64.70 54.97
C GLY A 124 9.13 64.69 55.63
N GLY A 125 9.61 65.87 56.00
CA GLY A 125 10.81 66.02 56.81
C GLY A 125 10.57 65.60 58.26
N GLU A 126 11.64 65.10 58.86
CA GLU A 126 11.95 65.22 60.28
C GLU A 126 13.42 65.68 60.26
N GLU A 127 13.69 67.00 60.27
CA GLU A 127 13.93 67.82 61.48
C GLU A 127 14.91 67.14 62.45
N ASP A 128 16.19 67.44 62.22
CA ASP A 128 17.19 67.94 63.16
C ASP A 128 16.93 67.72 64.67
N GLU A 129 17.82 66.95 65.32
CA GLU A 129 18.64 67.41 66.47
C GLU A 129 19.84 66.48 66.76
#